data_AF-A0A820XJP5-F1
#
_entry.id   AF-A0A820XJP5-F1
#
_cell.length_a   1.000
_cell.length_b   1.000
_cell.length_c   1.000
_cell.angle_alpha   90.00
_cell.angle_beta   90.00
_cell.angle_gamma   90.00
#
_symmetry.space_group_name_H-M   'P 1'
#
loop_
_entity.id
_entity.type
_entity.pdbx_description
1 polymer ?
#
loop_
_entity_poly.entity_id
_entity_poly.type
_entity_poly.pdbx_seq_one_letter_code
_entity_poly.pdbx_strand_id
1 'polypeptide(L)'
;MVECTSCQFIEENDARPICELLRNRASPDGNPSEIDEKDLPRCTKRRSLVRSHIVWFGEHIWDDALEKIQKEIQLCDLFIVIGTSSVVYPAAGYASILAEKNIPIAEVNIETTPST
;
A
#
# COMPACT_ATOMS: atom_id res chain seq x y z
N MET A 1 7.11 -7.75 -2.63
CA MET A 1 7.16 -8.57 -1.41
C MET A 1 5.86 -9.33 -1.23
N VAL A 2 5.94 -10.51 -0.62
CA VAL A 2 4.79 -11.32 -0.19
C VAL A 2 4.91 -11.64 1.28
N GLU A 3 3.77 -11.87 1.93
CA GLU A 3 3.68 -12.18 3.34
C GLU A 3 2.91 -13.48 3.55
N CYS A 4 3.47 -14.38 4.34
CA CYS A 4 2.84 -15.64 4.71
C CYS A 4 1.66 -15.43 5.67
N THR A 5 0.48 -15.92 5.30
CA THR A 5 -0.73 -15.79 6.11
C THR A 5 -0.69 -16.59 7.41
N SER A 6 0.25 -17.54 7.55
CA SER A 6 0.39 -18.38 8.75
C SER A 6 1.53 -17.96 9.67
N CYS A 7 2.71 -17.64 9.14
CA CYS A 7 3.89 -17.33 9.95
C CYS A 7 4.38 -15.89 9.86
N GLN A 8 3.70 -15.03 9.10
CA GLN A 8 4.03 -13.62 8.92
C GLN A 8 5.45 -13.39 8.36
N PHE A 9 6.06 -14.43 7.78
CA PHE A 9 7.35 -14.28 7.10
C PHE A 9 7.16 -13.48 5.82
N ILE A 10 7.91 -12.39 5.72
CA ILE A 10 7.92 -11.49 4.57
C ILE A 10 9.15 -11.83 3.72
N GLU A 11 8.95 -11.94 2.41
CA GLU A 11 10.02 -12.15 1.45
C GLU A 11 9.83 -11.30 0.19
N GLU A 12 10.95 -10.88 -0.39
CA GLU A 12 10.96 -10.28 -1.72
C GLU A 12 10.64 -11.35 -2.76
N ASN A 13 9.84 -10.95 -3.76
CA ASN A 13 9.48 -11.83 -4.86
C ASN A 13 9.24 -10.96 -6.10
N ASP A 14 10.19 -11.02 -7.02
CA ASP A 14 10.17 -10.30 -8.28
C ASP A 14 9.93 -11.23 -9.48
N ALA A 15 9.46 -12.46 -9.22
CA ALA A 15 9.19 -13.44 -10.26
C ALA A 15 8.04 -12.98 -11.18
N ARG A 16 8.19 -13.24 -12.48
CA ARG A 16 7.25 -12.83 -13.52
C ARG A 16 6.90 -14.03 -14.42
N PRO A 17 5.73 -14.68 -14.24
CA PRO A 17 4.72 -14.45 -13.21
C PRO A 17 5.18 -14.96 -11.82
N ILE A 18 4.49 -14.52 -10.76
CA ILE A 18 4.80 -14.92 -9.37
C ILE A 18 4.63 -16.43 -9.13
N CYS A 19 3.70 -17.06 -9.85
CA CYS A 19 3.64 -18.50 -10.05
C CYS A 19 3.15 -18.79 -11.48
N GLU A 20 3.56 -19.92 -12.04
CA GLU A 20 3.30 -20.25 -13.44
C GLU A 20 1.79 -20.32 -13.76
N LEU A 21 0.98 -20.73 -12.79
CA LEU A 21 -0.47 -20.86 -12.96
C LEU A 21 -1.19 -19.51 -13.09
N LEU A 22 -0.54 -18.39 -12.70
CA LEU A 22 -1.07 -17.04 -12.93
C LEU A 22 -0.72 -16.47 -14.31
N ARG A 23 0.05 -17.19 -15.14
CA ARG A 23 0.41 -16.72 -16.48
C ARG A 23 -0.83 -16.45 -17.31
N ASN A 24 -0.91 -15.25 -17.89
CA ASN A 24 -2.00 -14.81 -18.77
C ASN A 24 -3.40 -14.86 -18.13
N ARG A 25 -3.52 -14.83 -16.80
CA ARG A 25 -4.81 -14.88 -16.08
C ARG A 25 -5.26 -13.54 -15.48
N ALA A 26 -4.52 -12.46 -15.72
CA ALA A 26 -4.77 -11.13 -15.13
C ALA A 26 -5.13 -10.07 -16.18
N SER A 27 -5.95 -10.44 -17.19
CA SER A 27 -6.44 -9.47 -18.17
C SER A 27 -7.37 -8.45 -17.48
N PRO A 28 -7.13 -7.13 -17.60
CA PRO A 28 -8.00 -6.10 -17.01
C PRO A 28 -9.46 -6.19 -17.49
N ASP A 29 -9.64 -6.56 -18.75
CA ASP A 29 -10.95 -6.73 -19.40
C ASP A 29 -11.41 -8.19 -19.42
N GLY A 30 -10.68 -9.09 -18.74
CA GLY A 30 -10.97 -10.52 -18.73
C GLY A 30 -11.99 -10.93 -17.68
N ASN A 31 -12.62 -12.08 -17.89
CA ASN A 31 -13.40 -12.72 -16.83
C ASN A 31 -12.47 -13.24 -15.71
N PRO A 32 -12.93 -13.26 -14.45
CA PRO A 32 -12.19 -13.87 -13.36
C PRO A 32 -11.82 -15.32 -13.70
N SER A 33 -10.54 -15.65 -13.52
CA SER A 33 -10.07 -17.03 -13.62
C SER A 33 -10.25 -17.72 -12.28
N GLU A 34 -10.93 -18.87 -12.27
CA GLU A 34 -10.94 -19.74 -11.08
C GLU A 34 -9.60 -20.48 -10.98
N ILE A 35 -8.98 -20.40 -9.81
CA ILE A 35 -7.72 -21.06 -9.47
C ILE A 35 -7.91 -21.68 -8.09
N ASP A 36 -7.67 -22.98 -7.97
CA ASP A 36 -7.68 -23.65 -6.68
C ASP A 36 -6.65 -23.00 -5.75
N GLU A 37 -6.98 -22.80 -4.48
CA GLU A 37 -6.06 -22.16 -3.55
C GLU A 37 -4.70 -22.90 -3.49
N LYS A 38 -4.69 -24.24 -3.56
CA LYS A 38 -3.48 -25.10 -3.57
C LYS A 38 -2.44 -24.67 -4.61
N ASP A 39 -2.90 -24.05 -5.69
CA ASP A 39 -2.15 -23.65 -6.86
C ASP A 39 -1.67 -22.17 -6.82
N LEU A 40 -2.09 -21.43 -5.79
CA LEU A 40 -1.63 -20.06 -5.53
C LEU A 40 -0.23 -20.04 -4.90
N PRO A 41 0.49 -18.89 -4.96
CA PRO A 41 1.82 -18.74 -4.37
C PRO A 41 1.88 -19.19 -2.90
N ARG A 42 2.95 -19.92 -2.55
CA ARG A 42 3.14 -20.53 -1.23
C ARG A 42 4.42 -20.05 -0.56
N CYS A 43 4.37 -19.92 0.77
CA CYS A 43 5.50 -19.48 1.58
C CYS A 43 6.66 -20.47 1.49
N THR A 44 7.89 -19.96 1.31
CA THR A 44 9.11 -20.76 1.26
C THR A 44 9.41 -21.52 2.55
N LYS A 45 8.93 -21.02 3.71
CA LYS A 45 9.17 -21.63 5.03
C LYS A 45 8.12 -22.64 5.48
N ARG A 46 6.84 -22.35 5.25
CA ARG A 46 5.72 -23.15 5.80
C ARG A 46 4.76 -23.71 4.76
N ARG A 47 4.96 -23.41 3.48
CA ARG A 47 4.09 -23.84 2.37
C ARG A 47 2.62 -23.38 2.48
N SER A 48 2.29 -22.54 3.46
CA SER A 48 0.99 -21.86 3.58
C SER A 48 0.80 -20.81 2.48
N LEU A 49 -0.43 -20.33 2.31
CA LEU A 49 -0.74 -19.26 1.36
C LEU A 49 0.07 -17.99 1.69
N VAL A 50 0.51 -17.28 0.65
CA VAL A 50 1.01 -15.92 0.80
C VAL A 50 0.03 -14.92 0.21
N ARG A 51 0.02 -13.72 0.77
CA ARG A 51 -0.66 -12.54 0.21
C ARG A 51 0.37 -11.51 -0.22
N SER A 52 -0.07 -10.51 -0.97
CA SER A 52 0.75 -9.30 -1.17
C SER A 52 1.00 -8.65 0.18
N HIS A 53 2.26 -8.27 0.43
CA HIS A 53 2.64 -7.52 1.62
C HIS A 53 2.33 -6.03 1.41
N ILE A 54 1.05 -5.69 1.51
CA ILE A 54 0.47 -4.35 1.40
C ILE A 54 -0.63 -4.21 2.44
N VAL A 55 -0.93 -2.97 2.84
CA VAL A 55 -2.07 -2.64 3.70
C VAL A 55 -3.34 -2.62 2.85
N TRP A 56 -4.31 -3.47 3.17
CA TRP A 56 -5.63 -3.45 2.55
C TRP A 56 -6.57 -2.47 3.27
N PHE A 57 -7.66 -2.10 2.60
CA PHE A 57 -8.71 -1.32 3.26
C PHE A 57 -9.24 -2.06 4.48
N GLY A 58 -9.31 -1.34 5.61
CA GLY A 58 -9.71 -1.90 6.91
C GLY A 58 -8.56 -2.50 7.71
N GLU A 59 -7.35 -2.60 7.16
CA GLU A 59 -6.16 -3.00 7.92
C GLU A 59 -5.45 -1.82 8.56
N HIS A 60 -4.82 -2.09 9.70
CA HIS A 60 -3.95 -1.12 10.35
C HIS A 60 -2.64 -0.98 9.58
N ILE A 61 -2.21 0.26 9.39
CA ILE A 61 -0.84 0.55 8.94
C ILE A 61 0.14 0.13 10.03
N TRP A 62 1.31 -0.38 9.64
CA TRP A 62 2.36 -0.79 10.57
C TRP A 62 2.76 0.35 11.52
N ASP A 63 2.86 0.05 12.81
CA ASP A 63 3.13 1.03 13.86
C ASP A 63 4.46 1.77 13.64
N ASP A 64 5.49 1.06 13.18
CA ASP A 64 6.81 1.67 12.91
C ASP A 64 6.75 2.70 11.79
N ALA A 65 5.89 2.50 10.79
CA ALA A 65 5.65 3.46 9.72
C ALA A 65 4.91 4.69 10.25
N LEU A 66 3.89 4.49 11.09
CA LEU A 66 3.14 5.58 11.72
C LEU A 66 4.03 6.43 12.64
N GLU A 67 4.91 5.80 13.44
CA GLU A 67 5.86 6.50 14.28
C GLU A 67 6.86 7.34 13.46
N LYS A 68 7.36 6.80 12.35
CA LYS A 68 8.24 7.53 11.42
C LYS A 68 7.51 8.75 10.86
N ILE A 69 6.29 8.56 10.35
CA ILE A 69 5.48 9.66 9.81
C ILE A 69 5.23 10.74 10.85
N GLN A 70 4.90 10.36 12.10
CA GLN A 70 4.70 11.32 13.18
C GLN A 70 5.93 12.17 13.45
N LYS A 71 7.13 11.58 13.43
CA LYS A 71 8.40 12.31 13.60
C LYS A 71 8.62 13.29 12.45
N GLU A 72 8.42 12.87 11.21
CA GLU A 72 8.57 13.74 10.04
C GLU A 72 7.57 14.91 10.06
N ILE A 73 6.31 14.64 10.43
CA ILE A 73 5.27 15.68 10.58
C ILE A 73 5.63 16.71 11.66
N GLN A 74 6.35 16.31 12.71
CA GLN A 74 6.77 17.24 13.76
C GLN A 74 7.89 18.17 13.31
N LEU A 75 8.75 17.72 12.40
CA LEU A 75 9.91 18.45 11.91
C LEU A 75 9.68 19.19 10.58
N CYS A 76 8.54 18.94 9.93
CA CYS A 76 8.20 19.47 8.62
C CYS A 76 8.05 21.00 8.63
N ASP A 77 8.73 21.65 7.68
CA ASP A 77 8.68 23.09 7.41
C ASP A 77 8.13 23.42 6.00
N LEU A 78 7.94 22.40 5.16
CA LEU A 78 7.25 22.44 3.87
C LEU A 78 6.67 21.06 3.55
N PHE A 79 5.39 21.00 3.19
CA PHE A 79 4.72 19.76 2.81
C PHE A 79 4.27 19.80 1.35
N ILE A 80 4.60 18.77 0.58
CA ILE A 80 4.22 18.68 -0.84
C ILE A 80 3.35 17.44 -1.06
N VAL A 81 2.14 17.66 -1.59
CA VAL A 81 1.18 16.60 -1.92
C VAL A 81 1.19 16.41 -3.43
N ILE A 82 1.59 15.21 -3.91
CA ILE A 82 1.81 14.97 -5.34
C ILE A 82 0.96 13.78 -5.82
N GLY A 83 0.14 13.98 -6.85
CA GLY A 83 -0.50 12.90 -7.60
C GLY A 83 -1.40 11.96 -6.79
N THR A 84 -2.10 12.50 -5.80
CA THR A 84 -3.07 11.77 -4.97
C THR A 84 -4.42 12.48 -5.01
N SER A 85 -5.51 11.74 -4.87
CA SER A 85 -6.86 12.29 -4.77
C SER A 85 -7.19 12.81 -3.36
N SER A 86 -6.31 12.56 -2.39
CA SER A 86 -6.46 12.99 -1.00
C SER A 86 -7.75 12.51 -0.32
N VAL A 87 -8.20 11.28 -0.64
CA VAL A 87 -9.44 10.70 -0.06
C VAL A 87 -9.20 9.55 0.92
N VAL A 88 -8.05 8.86 0.83
CA VAL A 88 -7.78 7.65 1.61
C VAL A 88 -7.07 7.99 2.91
N TYR A 89 -7.71 7.65 4.03
CA TYR A 89 -7.17 7.87 5.37
C TYR A 89 -6.25 6.72 5.81
N PRO A 90 -5.22 7.02 6.62
CA PRO A 90 -4.92 8.31 7.26
C PRO A 90 -4.14 9.32 6.39
N ALA A 91 -3.59 8.91 5.25
CA ALA A 91 -2.69 9.73 4.43
C ALA A 91 -3.29 11.09 4.02
N ALA A 92 -4.58 11.11 3.66
CA ALA A 92 -5.32 12.33 3.30
C ALA A 92 -5.34 13.41 4.40
N GLY A 93 -5.18 13.03 5.68
CA GLY A 93 -5.30 13.97 6.81
C GLY A 93 -4.02 14.75 7.11
N TYR A 94 -2.87 14.35 6.58
CA TYR A 94 -1.58 14.95 6.99
C TYR A 94 -1.41 16.40 6.53
N ALA A 95 -1.91 16.75 5.34
CA ALA A 95 -1.91 18.13 4.87
C ALA A 95 -2.67 19.04 5.85
N SER A 96 -3.89 18.66 6.25
CA SER A 96 -4.69 19.45 7.19
C SER A 96 -4.00 19.62 8.55
N ILE A 97 -3.38 18.57 9.09
CA ILE A 97 -2.62 18.63 10.36
C ILE A 97 -1.47 19.64 10.29
N LEU A 98 -0.79 19.74 9.15
CA LEU A 98 0.33 20.66 8.95
C LEU A 98 -0.15 22.08 8.65
N ALA A 99 -1.29 22.24 7.96
CA ALA A 99 -1.93 23.54 7.72
C ALA A 99 -2.32 24.21 9.04
N GLU A 100 -2.87 23.46 10.00
CA GLU A 100 -3.21 23.95 11.35
C GLU A 100 -1.98 24.49 12.10
N LYS A 101 -0.78 24.02 11.75
CA LYS A 101 0.50 24.48 12.30
C LYS A 101 1.13 25.63 11.49
N ASN A 102 0.43 26.17 10.49
CA ASN A 102 0.92 27.19 9.55
C ASN A 102 2.15 26.72 8.74
N ILE A 103 2.29 25.42 8.51
CA ILE A 103 3.31 24.91 7.59
C ILE A 103 2.83 25.12 6.15
N PRO A 104 3.67 25.69 5.26
CA PRO A 104 3.35 25.81 3.84
C PRO A 104 3.05 24.46 3.19
N ILE A 105 1.99 24.42 2.38
CA ILE A 105 1.56 23.24 1.64
C ILE A 105 1.52 23.56 0.15
N ALA A 106 2.15 22.72 -0.66
CA ALA A 106 2.06 22.77 -2.11
C ALA A 106 1.41 21.48 -2.64
N GLU A 107 0.21 21.59 -3.21
CA GLU A 107 -0.37 20.51 -3.98
C GLU A 107 0.06 20.61 -5.44
N VAL A 108 0.58 19.49 -5.97
CA VAL A 108 0.92 19.34 -7.38
C VAL A 108 0.07 18.20 -7.94
N ASN A 109 -1.02 18.58 -8.60
CA ASN A 109 -1.94 17.62 -9.18
C ASN A 109 -2.56 18.14 -10.49
N ILE A 110 -3.03 17.21 -11.33
CA ILE A 110 -3.71 17.54 -12.59
C ILE A 110 -5.09 18.15 -12.30
N GLU A 111 -5.75 17.66 -11.26
CA GLU A 111 -7.06 18.10 -10.80
C GLU A 111 -6.95 18.58 -9.35
N THR A 112 -7.80 19.53 -8.95
CA THR A 112 -7.89 19.99 -7.57
C THR A 112 -8.51 18.91 -6.69
N THR A 113 -8.07 18.78 -5.43
CA THR A 113 -8.62 17.81 -4.48
C THR A 113 -9.29 18.50 -3.28
N PRO A 114 -10.10 17.78 -2.48
CA PRO A 114 -10.79 18.38 -1.32
C PRO A 114 -9.87 18.86 -0.18
N SER A 115 -8.57 18.55 -0.25
CA SER A 115 -7.63 18.69 0.87
C SER A 115 -6.79 19.97 0.82
N THR A 116 -6.98 20.82 -0.19
CA THR A 116 -6.22 22.06 -0.42
C THR A 116 -7.08 23.15 -1.03
#